data_AF-A0A3S8X7T5-F1
#
_entry.id   AF-A0A3S8X7T5-F1
#
_cell.length_a   1.000
_cell.length_b   1.000
_cell.length_c   1.000
_cell.angle_alpha   90.00
_cell.angle_beta   90.00
_cell.angle_gamma   90.00
#
_symmetry.space_group_name_H-M   'P 1'
#
loop_
_entity.id
_entity.type
_entity.pdbx_description
1 polymer ?
#
loop_
_entity_poly.entity_id
_entity_poly.type
_entity_poly.pdbx_seq_one_letter_code
_entity_poly.pdbx_strand_id
1 'polypeptide(L)'
;ASSATKTPAEVRKMSPEEKAKYKADKAKKALVARMGVDPERGWKAKYQTLPGKEKVVKELQSLAENADHIFLATDLDREGEAIAWHLQEVIGGDPERYQRVVFNEITKSAIQEAFSHPSQLNTNMVNAQQARRFLDRVVGFMVSPLLWKKVARGLSAGRVQSVATRLVVEREGEIKAFVPEEFWDIHAQLTTLGNEPLKMQVAKFQGESFNPVNQAQAMV
;
A
#
# COMPACT_ATOMS: atom_id res chain seq x y z
N ALA A 1 -14.90 14.01 -27.63
CA ALA A 1 -16.18 14.75 -27.75
C ALA A 1 -16.93 14.72 -26.42
N SER A 2 -17.12 15.87 -25.79
CA SER A 2 -17.94 16.03 -24.58
C SER A 2 -19.41 15.81 -24.96
N SER A 3 -20.01 14.69 -24.56
CA SER A 3 -21.46 14.55 -24.70
C SER A 3 -22.11 15.53 -23.73
N ALA A 4 -22.73 16.59 -24.25
CA ALA A 4 -23.46 17.57 -23.45
C ALA A 4 -24.44 16.87 -22.50
N THR A 5 -24.44 17.27 -21.23
CA THR A 5 -25.37 16.73 -20.23
C THR A 5 -26.79 17.09 -20.65
N LYS A 6 -27.61 16.08 -20.96
CA LYS A 6 -29.01 16.28 -21.40
C LYS A 6 -29.81 16.95 -20.28
N THR A 7 -30.65 17.91 -20.65
CA THR A 7 -31.53 18.66 -19.76
C THR A 7 -32.58 17.76 -19.10
N PRO A 8 -33.15 18.13 -17.94
CA PRO A 8 -34.19 17.35 -17.28
C PRO A 8 -35.42 17.09 -18.17
N ALA A 9 -35.75 18.03 -19.06
CA ALA A 9 -36.86 17.91 -20.01
C ALA A 9 -36.60 16.83 -21.09
N GLU A 10 -35.37 16.75 -21.61
CA GLU A 10 -34.98 15.73 -22.58
C GLU A 10 -34.94 14.34 -21.95
N VAL A 11 -34.47 14.24 -20.70
CA VAL A 11 -34.44 12.96 -19.96
C VAL A 11 -35.84 12.45 -19.65
N ARG A 12 -36.83 13.33 -19.41
CA ARG A 12 -38.23 12.92 -19.19
C ARG A 12 -38.87 12.27 -20.42
N LYS A 13 -38.50 12.73 -21.62
CA LYS A 13 -39.05 12.24 -22.91
C LYS A 13 -38.48 10.88 -23.37
N MET A 14 -37.40 10.40 -22.73
CA MET A 14 -36.77 9.12 -23.06
C MET A 14 -37.61 7.91 -22.64
N SER A 15 -37.43 6.80 -23.36
CA SER A 15 -37.95 5.49 -22.96
C SER A 15 -37.35 5.02 -21.63
N PRO A 16 -37.96 4.06 -20.92
CA PRO A 16 -37.40 3.49 -19.69
C PRO A 16 -35.98 2.91 -19.89
N GLU A 17 -35.72 2.26 -21.02
CA GLU A 17 -34.42 1.68 -21.37
C GLU A 17 -33.37 2.76 -21.62
N GLU A 18 -33.74 3.81 -22.37
CA GLU A 18 -32.86 4.96 -22.64
C GLU A 18 -32.53 5.71 -21.34
N LYS A 19 -33.51 5.87 -20.44
CA LYS A 19 -33.29 6.44 -19.10
C LYS A 19 -32.32 5.60 -18.28
N ALA A 20 -32.46 4.27 -18.30
CA ALA A 20 -31.58 3.36 -17.58
C ALA A 20 -30.14 3.44 -18.11
N LYS A 21 -29.95 3.39 -19.43
CA LYS A 21 -28.65 3.53 -20.09
C LYS A 21 -28.01 4.89 -19.80
N TYR A 22 -28.76 5.98 -19.92
CA TYR A 22 -28.27 7.32 -19.60
C TYR A 22 -27.83 7.44 -18.13
N LYS A 23 -28.62 6.88 -17.18
CA LYS A 23 -28.27 6.87 -15.76
C LYS A 23 -26.99 6.08 -15.50
N ALA A 24 -26.82 4.92 -16.13
CA ALA A 24 -25.62 4.10 -16.02
C ALA A 24 -24.38 4.84 -16.55
N ASP A 25 -24.47 5.44 -17.74
CA ASP A 25 -23.38 6.21 -18.34
C ASP A 25 -22.99 7.42 -17.49
N LYS A 26 -23.98 8.14 -16.93
CA LYS A 26 -23.74 9.26 -16.02
C LYS A 26 -23.05 8.80 -14.74
N ALA A 27 -23.50 7.69 -14.15
CA ALA A 27 -22.90 7.12 -12.95
C ALA A 27 -21.44 6.69 -13.20
N LYS A 28 -21.18 6.07 -14.36
CA LYS A 28 -19.83 5.67 -14.79
C LYS A 28 -18.89 6.87 -14.96
N LYS A 29 -19.35 7.91 -15.66
CA LYS A 29 -18.57 9.17 -15.81
C LYS A 29 -18.27 9.82 -14.46
N ALA A 30 -19.26 9.87 -13.56
CA ALA A 30 -19.07 10.40 -12.21
C ALA A 30 -18.13 9.52 -11.36
N LEU A 31 -18.12 8.21 -11.57
CA LEU A 31 -17.17 7.30 -10.93
C LEU A 31 -15.75 7.60 -11.39
N VAL A 32 -15.51 7.62 -12.71
CA VAL A 32 -14.19 7.94 -13.30
C VAL A 32 -13.70 9.31 -12.84
N ALA A 33 -14.57 10.33 -12.85
CA ALA A 33 -14.22 11.67 -12.40
C ALA A 33 -13.78 11.74 -10.93
N ARG A 34 -14.45 11.01 -10.03
CA ARG A 34 -14.07 10.94 -8.61
C ARG A 34 -12.83 10.08 -8.38
N MET A 35 -12.68 9.02 -9.17
CA MET A 35 -11.53 8.12 -9.10
C MET A 35 -10.25 8.85 -9.52
N GLY A 36 -10.34 9.76 -10.51
CA GLY A 36 -9.22 10.56 -11.00
C GLY A 36 -8.31 9.81 -11.98
N VAL A 37 -8.68 8.58 -12.36
CA VAL A 37 -8.04 7.77 -13.39
C VAL A 37 -9.12 7.18 -14.29
N ASP A 38 -8.85 7.09 -15.59
CA ASP A 38 -9.76 6.53 -16.59
C ASP A 38 -9.22 5.21 -17.18
N PRO A 39 -9.60 4.04 -16.63
CA PRO A 39 -9.15 2.74 -17.12
C PRO A 39 -9.57 2.44 -18.56
N GLU A 40 -10.61 3.11 -19.08
CA GLU A 40 -11.16 2.84 -20.41
C GLU A 40 -10.52 3.69 -21.51
N ARG A 41 -9.77 4.72 -21.10
CA ARG A 41 -9.15 5.68 -22.03
C ARG A 41 -7.66 5.79 -21.79
N GLY A 42 -7.00 4.64 -21.71
CA GLY A 42 -5.54 4.55 -21.63
C GLY A 42 -4.98 5.05 -20.29
N TRP A 43 -5.72 4.83 -19.19
CA TRP A 43 -5.26 5.15 -17.83
C TRP A 43 -4.92 6.62 -17.58
N LYS A 44 -5.53 7.53 -18.34
CA LYS A 44 -5.31 8.97 -18.16
C LYS A 44 -5.66 9.38 -16.73
N ALA A 45 -4.67 9.88 -16.01
CA ALA A 45 -4.81 10.38 -14.65
C ALA A 45 -4.98 11.89 -14.62
N LYS A 46 -5.80 12.38 -13.69
CA LYS A 46 -5.94 13.81 -13.41
C LYS A 46 -5.21 14.15 -12.12
N TYR A 47 -3.97 14.61 -12.27
CA TYR A 47 -3.19 15.16 -11.17
C TYR A 47 -3.66 16.59 -10.84
N GLN A 48 -3.59 16.94 -9.57
CA GLN A 48 -3.94 18.27 -9.05
C GLN A 48 -2.96 18.63 -7.95
N THR A 49 -2.56 19.89 -7.90
CA THR A 49 -1.80 20.42 -6.77
C THR A 49 -2.64 20.29 -5.51
N LEU A 50 -2.01 19.84 -4.43
CA LEU A 50 -2.69 19.71 -3.13
C LEU A 50 -3.12 21.09 -2.62
N PRO A 51 -4.34 21.22 -2.08
CA PRO A 51 -4.78 22.45 -1.43
C PRO A 51 -3.80 22.88 -0.33
N GLY A 52 -3.38 24.14 -0.36
CA GLY A 52 -2.41 24.71 0.58
C GLY A 52 -0.95 24.59 0.16
N LYS A 53 -0.63 23.88 -0.94
CA LYS A 53 0.74 23.78 -1.50
C LYS A 53 0.98 24.69 -2.69
N GLU A 54 0.00 25.48 -3.09
CA GLU A 54 0.08 26.37 -4.25
C GLU A 54 1.16 27.45 -4.08
N LYS A 55 1.35 27.97 -2.86
CA LYS A 55 2.41 28.95 -2.58
C LYS A 55 3.80 28.35 -2.79
N VAL A 56 4.02 27.14 -2.29
CA VAL A 56 5.30 26.42 -2.45
C VAL A 56 5.56 26.11 -3.92
N VAL A 57 4.55 25.67 -4.66
CA VAL A 57 4.67 25.43 -6.10
C VAL A 57 5.06 26.71 -6.85
N LYS A 58 4.41 27.83 -6.55
CA LYS A 58 4.74 29.13 -7.17
C LYS A 58 6.15 29.61 -6.83
N GLU A 59 6.58 29.39 -5.59
CA GLU A 59 7.95 29.71 -5.17
C GLU A 59 8.98 28.87 -5.93
N LEU A 60 8.75 27.56 -6.05
CA LEU A 60 9.62 26.67 -6.83
C LEU A 60 9.67 27.05 -8.31
N GLN A 61 8.53 27.41 -8.91
CA GLN A 61 8.46 27.91 -10.29
C GLN A 61 9.30 29.19 -10.47
N SER A 62 9.14 30.17 -9.57
CA SER A 62 9.90 31.43 -9.64
C SER A 62 11.41 31.23 -9.46
N LEU A 63 11.82 30.32 -8.57
CA LEU A 63 13.24 29.98 -8.40
C LEU A 63 13.80 29.25 -9.64
N ALA A 64 13.00 28.35 -10.23
CA ALA A 64 13.38 27.59 -11.42
C ALA A 64 13.50 28.44 -12.69
N GLU A 65 12.78 29.57 -12.77
CA GLU A 65 12.92 30.53 -13.88
C GLU A 65 14.33 31.12 -13.96
N ASN A 66 14.97 31.35 -12.81
CA ASN A 66 16.29 32.00 -12.72
C ASN A 66 17.45 31.00 -12.57
N ALA A 67 17.16 29.70 -12.52
CA ALA A 67 18.15 28.66 -12.33
C ALA A 67 18.63 28.08 -13.67
N ASP A 68 19.96 27.96 -13.82
CA ASP A 68 20.59 27.27 -14.95
C ASP A 68 20.35 25.75 -14.87
N HIS A 69 20.42 25.19 -13.65
CA HIS A 69 20.27 23.77 -13.38
C HIS A 69 19.32 23.50 -12.21
N ILE A 70 18.54 22.43 -12.31
CA ILE A 70 17.57 22.00 -11.29
C ILE A 70 17.87 20.56 -10.90
N PHE A 71 18.34 20.36 -9.68
CA PHE A 71 18.66 19.03 -9.15
C PHE A 71 17.47 18.44 -8.37
N LEU A 72 16.99 17.28 -8.81
CA LEU A 72 15.95 16.48 -8.17
C LEU A 72 16.62 15.44 -7.27
N ALA A 73 16.75 15.77 -5.98
CA ALA A 73 17.47 14.97 -4.98
C ALA A 73 16.52 14.20 -4.02
N THR A 74 15.50 13.53 -4.57
CA THR A 74 14.57 12.68 -3.81
C THR A 74 15.14 11.28 -3.55
N ASP A 75 14.51 10.53 -2.64
CA ASP A 75 14.94 9.19 -2.23
C ASP A 75 15.12 8.21 -3.41
N LEU A 76 16.02 7.24 -3.25
CA LEU A 76 16.29 6.19 -4.24
C LEU A 76 15.22 5.08 -4.16
N ASP A 77 13.98 5.40 -4.52
CA ASP A 77 12.94 4.42 -4.76
C ASP A 77 11.93 4.92 -5.81
N ARG A 78 10.92 4.12 -6.09
CA ARG A 78 9.88 4.49 -7.07
C ARG A 78 9.00 5.66 -6.61
N GLU A 79 8.84 5.88 -5.30
CA GLU A 79 8.06 7.00 -4.77
C GLU A 79 8.86 8.29 -4.93
N GLY A 80 10.15 8.27 -4.59
CA GLY A 80 11.09 9.36 -4.84
C GLY A 80 11.16 9.73 -6.32
N GLU A 81 11.17 8.73 -7.21
CA GLU A 81 11.15 8.97 -8.66
C GLU A 81 9.84 9.61 -9.14
N ALA A 82 8.70 9.14 -8.62
CA ALA A 82 7.41 9.75 -8.94
C ALA A 82 7.29 11.18 -8.39
N ILE A 83 7.87 11.47 -7.22
CA ILE A 83 7.93 12.83 -6.66
C ILE A 83 8.79 13.73 -7.55
N ALA A 84 9.98 13.27 -7.94
CA ALA A 84 10.85 14.00 -8.87
C ALA A 84 10.12 14.31 -10.17
N TRP A 85 9.39 13.35 -10.72
CA TRP A 85 8.61 13.53 -11.94
C TRP A 85 7.49 14.55 -11.75
N HIS A 86 6.73 14.45 -10.66
CA HIS A 86 5.68 15.42 -10.35
C HIS A 86 6.23 16.84 -10.15
N LEU A 87 7.40 17.00 -9.55
CA LEU A 87 8.05 18.30 -9.41
C LEU A 87 8.43 18.86 -10.79
N GLN A 88 9.02 18.04 -11.66
CA GLN A 88 9.35 18.44 -13.03
C GLN A 88 8.10 18.88 -13.81
N GLU A 89 7.01 18.09 -13.77
CA GLU A 89 5.75 18.40 -14.45
C GLU A 89 5.08 19.68 -13.92
N VAL A 90 5.16 19.91 -12.60
CA VAL A 90 4.51 21.06 -11.96
C VAL A 90 5.33 22.34 -12.10
N ILE A 91 6.67 22.25 -12.03
CA ILE A 91 7.56 23.40 -12.21
C ILE A 91 7.60 23.79 -13.70
N GLY A 92 7.72 22.82 -14.61
CA GLY A 92 7.76 23.03 -16.05
C GLY A 92 9.04 23.71 -16.56
N GLY A 93 9.01 24.19 -17.79
CA GLY A 93 10.19 24.73 -18.47
C GLY A 93 11.01 23.64 -19.17
N ASP A 94 12.27 23.95 -19.49
CA ASP A 94 13.12 23.06 -20.28
C ASP A 94 13.51 21.77 -19.52
N PRO A 95 13.12 20.57 -20.01
CA PRO A 95 13.52 19.29 -19.44
C PRO A 95 15.02 19.08 -19.33
N GLU A 96 15.84 19.69 -20.20
CA GLU A 96 17.30 19.51 -20.21
C GLU A 96 17.98 20.14 -18.99
N ARG A 97 17.31 21.09 -18.31
CA ARG A 97 17.80 21.70 -17.07
C ARG A 97 17.65 20.80 -15.85
N TYR A 98 16.87 19.74 -15.94
CA TYR A 98 16.59 18.84 -14.82
C TYR A 98 17.59 17.69 -14.74
N GLN A 99 18.14 17.49 -13.55
CA GLN A 99 19.11 16.44 -13.26
C GLN A 99 18.68 15.65 -12.02
N ARG A 100 18.71 14.32 -12.11
CA ARG A 100 18.32 13.42 -11.02
C ARG A 100 19.55 13.01 -10.21
N VAL A 101 19.53 13.32 -8.91
CA VAL A 101 20.62 12.99 -7.98
C VAL A 101 20.14 11.99 -6.95
N VAL A 102 20.76 10.82 -6.92
CA VAL A 102 20.41 9.74 -5.99
C VAL A 102 21.59 9.38 -5.11
N PHE A 103 21.33 9.11 -3.84
CA PHE A 103 22.31 8.64 -2.88
C PHE A 103 21.65 7.66 -1.91
N ASN A 104 22.40 6.65 -1.50
CA ASN A 104 21.93 5.62 -0.55
C ASN A 104 22.08 6.07 0.91
N GLU A 105 22.95 7.04 1.15
CA GLU A 105 23.29 7.54 2.48
C GLU A 105 23.60 9.04 2.43
N ILE A 106 23.41 9.73 3.56
CA ILE A 106 23.62 11.17 3.68
C ILE A 106 25.00 11.40 4.32
N THR A 107 26.05 11.06 3.58
CA THR A 107 27.45 11.33 3.95
C THR A 107 28.07 12.33 2.97
N LYS A 108 29.05 13.12 3.44
CA LYS A 108 29.68 14.16 2.59
C LYS A 108 30.23 13.57 1.29
N SER A 109 30.89 12.41 1.37
CA SER A 109 31.45 11.69 0.22
C SER A 109 30.36 11.21 -0.73
N ALA A 110 29.30 10.58 -0.22
CA ALA A 110 28.21 10.07 -1.06
C ALA A 110 27.46 11.20 -1.79
N ILE A 111 27.24 12.34 -1.12
CA ILE A 111 26.61 13.51 -1.74
C ILE A 111 27.52 14.10 -2.82
N GLN A 112 28.80 14.32 -2.54
CA GLN A 112 29.73 14.86 -3.54
C GLN A 112 29.82 13.96 -4.78
N GLU A 113 29.89 12.64 -4.58
CA GLU A 113 29.88 11.66 -5.66
C GLU A 113 28.57 11.72 -6.47
N ALA A 114 27.41 11.75 -5.80
CA ALA A 114 26.12 11.78 -6.47
C ALA A 114 25.92 13.03 -7.34
N PHE A 115 26.44 14.20 -6.91
CA PHE A 115 26.39 15.43 -7.69
C PHE A 115 27.44 15.47 -8.82
N SER A 116 28.49 14.67 -8.76
CA SER A 116 29.47 14.55 -9.86
C SER A 116 28.96 13.71 -11.04
N HIS A 117 27.99 12.81 -10.77
CA HIS A 117 27.40 11.92 -11.77
C HIS A 117 25.86 11.99 -11.74
N PRO A 118 25.24 13.14 -12.05
CA PRO A 118 23.79 13.24 -12.12
C PRO A 118 23.23 12.35 -13.23
N SER A 119 22.06 11.77 -12.97
CA SER A 119 21.34 10.89 -13.89
C SER A 119 20.12 11.59 -14.47
N GLN A 120 19.42 10.91 -15.38
CA GLN A 120 18.09 11.32 -15.84
C GLN A 120 16.99 10.57 -15.10
N LEU A 121 15.80 11.15 -15.11
CA LEU A 121 14.63 10.58 -14.48
C LEU A 121 14.23 9.24 -15.12
N ASN A 122 14.04 8.21 -14.30
CA ASN A 122 13.69 6.87 -14.74
C ASN A 122 12.16 6.74 -14.93
N THR A 123 11.72 6.92 -16.17
CA THR A 123 10.29 6.83 -16.52
C THR A 123 9.67 5.46 -16.19
N ASN A 124 10.44 4.37 -16.21
CA ASN A 124 9.91 3.04 -15.85
C ASN A 124 9.57 2.95 -14.36
N MET A 125 10.38 3.54 -13.49
CA MET A 125 10.09 3.60 -12.06
C MET A 125 8.86 4.48 -11.76
N VAL A 126 8.73 5.62 -12.45
CA VAL A 126 7.52 6.46 -12.38
C VAL A 126 6.30 5.66 -12.81
N ASN A 127 6.35 5.02 -13.97
CA ASN A 127 5.23 4.22 -14.49
C ASN A 127 4.84 3.08 -13.54
N ALA A 128 5.82 2.43 -12.91
CA ALA A 128 5.56 1.41 -11.89
C ALA A 128 4.84 1.98 -10.66
N GLN A 129 5.24 3.16 -10.19
CA GLN A 129 4.57 3.86 -9.08
C GLN A 129 3.14 4.27 -9.47
N GLN A 130 2.97 4.87 -10.65
CA GLN A 130 1.67 5.28 -11.17
C GLN A 130 0.73 4.08 -11.33
N ALA A 131 1.20 2.97 -11.91
CA ALA A 131 0.43 1.75 -12.06
C ALA A 131 -0.07 1.21 -10.70
N ARG A 132 0.81 1.18 -9.69
CA ARG A 132 0.41 0.82 -8.32
C ARG A 132 -0.67 1.77 -7.79
N ARG A 133 -0.47 3.08 -7.94
CA ARG A 133 -1.41 4.11 -7.49
C ARG A 133 -2.78 3.99 -8.17
N PHE A 134 -2.80 3.69 -9.47
CA PHE A 134 -4.02 3.52 -10.25
C PHE A 134 -4.76 2.26 -9.83
N LEU A 135 -4.05 1.14 -9.66
CA LEU A 135 -4.63 -0.12 -9.20
C LEU A 135 -5.31 0.04 -7.85
N ASP A 136 -4.63 0.66 -6.88
CA ASP A 136 -5.18 0.88 -5.54
C ASP A 136 -6.41 1.81 -5.59
N ARG A 137 -6.41 2.79 -6.50
CA ARG A 137 -7.54 3.69 -6.74
C ARG A 137 -8.74 2.96 -7.34
N VAL A 138 -8.53 2.09 -8.32
CA VAL A 138 -9.59 1.28 -8.94
C VAL A 138 -10.21 0.35 -7.90
N VAL A 139 -9.40 -0.40 -7.16
CA VAL A 139 -9.89 -1.31 -6.12
C VAL A 139 -10.68 -0.54 -5.05
N GLY A 140 -10.14 0.57 -4.55
CA GLY A 140 -10.81 1.38 -3.55
C GLY A 140 -12.18 1.89 -4.01
N PHE A 141 -12.27 2.44 -5.22
CA PHE A 141 -13.52 3.02 -5.74
C PHE A 141 -14.55 1.99 -6.20
N MET A 142 -14.11 0.82 -6.68
CA MET A 142 -15.01 -0.23 -7.14
C MET A 142 -15.51 -1.13 -6.00
N VAL A 143 -14.66 -1.45 -5.03
CA VAL A 143 -14.97 -2.44 -3.98
C VAL A 143 -15.56 -1.81 -2.72
N SER A 144 -15.13 -0.61 -2.31
CA SER A 144 -15.66 0.03 -1.08
C SER A 144 -17.18 0.22 -1.08
N PRO A 145 -17.85 0.58 -2.20
CA PRO A 145 -19.31 0.68 -2.23
C PRO A 145 -20.02 -0.65 -1.94
N LEU A 146 -19.40 -1.79 -2.22
CA LEU A 146 -19.94 -3.10 -1.88
C LEU A 146 -19.85 -3.33 -0.37
N LEU A 147 -18.70 -3.00 0.25
CA LEU A 147 -18.51 -3.10 1.70
C LEU A 147 -19.53 -2.24 2.46
N TRP A 148 -19.83 -1.04 1.97
CA TRP A 148 -20.84 -0.17 2.60
C TRP A 148 -22.25 -0.75 2.57
N LYS A 149 -22.58 -1.50 1.51
CA LYS A 149 -23.89 -2.13 1.35
C LYS A 149 -24.04 -3.42 2.16
N LYS A 150 -22.92 -4.12 2.42
CA LYS A 150 -22.94 -5.49 2.97
C LYS A 150 -22.40 -5.60 4.40
N VAL A 151 -21.56 -4.66 4.84
CA VAL A 151 -20.87 -4.72 6.13
C VAL A 151 -21.18 -3.46 6.93
N ALA A 152 -20.53 -2.34 6.61
CA ALA A 152 -20.73 -1.07 7.30
C ALA A 152 -20.30 0.12 6.43
N ARG A 153 -21.01 1.25 6.58
CA ARG A 153 -20.63 2.51 5.93
C ARG A 153 -19.28 3.00 6.48
N GLY A 154 -18.47 3.61 5.61
CA GLY A 154 -17.17 4.18 5.99
C GLY A 154 -16.00 3.19 5.89
N LEU A 155 -16.24 1.91 5.62
CA LEU A 155 -15.17 0.94 5.38
C LEU A 155 -14.45 1.20 4.05
N SER A 156 -13.14 0.95 4.01
CA SER A 156 -12.36 1.05 2.79
C SER A 156 -11.91 -0.32 2.33
N ALA A 157 -11.92 -0.54 1.01
CA ALA A 157 -11.29 -1.69 0.40
C ALA A 157 -9.85 -1.35 0.03
N GLY A 158 -8.91 -2.19 0.48
CA GLY A 158 -7.50 -2.09 0.11
C GLY A 158 -6.98 -3.45 -0.29
N ARG A 159 -6.38 -3.56 -1.48
CA ARG A 159 -5.91 -4.84 -2.05
C ARG A 159 -4.92 -5.57 -1.14
N VAL A 160 -4.00 -4.84 -0.50
CA VAL A 160 -3.00 -5.41 0.43
C VAL A 160 -3.56 -5.49 1.85
N GLN A 161 -4.31 -4.48 2.28
CA GLN A 161 -4.89 -4.42 3.63
C GLN A 161 -5.85 -5.59 3.89
N SER A 162 -6.70 -5.95 2.91
CA SER A 162 -7.65 -7.05 3.07
C SER A 162 -6.95 -8.41 3.27
N VAL A 163 -5.83 -8.65 2.56
CA VAL A 163 -5.04 -9.88 2.72
C VAL A 163 -4.36 -9.90 4.09
N ALA A 164 -3.79 -8.79 4.53
CA ALA A 164 -3.19 -8.70 5.86
C ALA A 164 -4.23 -8.95 6.97
N THR A 165 -5.42 -8.35 6.87
CA THR A 165 -6.52 -8.62 7.80
C THR A 165 -6.97 -10.08 7.77
N ARG A 166 -7.04 -10.69 6.58
CA ARG A 166 -7.38 -12.11 6.44
C ARG A 166 -6.40 -13.00 7.21
N LEU A 167 -5.08 -12.79 7.09
CA LEU A 167 -4.08 -13.60 7.80
C LEU A 167 -4.27 -13.54 9.34
N VAL A 168 -4.58 -12.35 9.87
CA VAL A 168 -4.86 -12.18 11.30
C VAL A 168 -6.14 -12.90 11.71
N VAL A 169 -7.21 -12.79 10.92
CA VAL A 169 -8.50 -13.46 11.18
C VAL A 169 -8.37 -14.98 11.09
N GLU A 170 -7.59 -15.50 10.14
CA GLU A 170 -7.33 -16.93 10.01
C GLU A 170 -6.58 -17.47 11.24
N ARG A 171 -5.52 -16.79 11.68
CA ARG A 171 -4.81 -17.14 12.92
C ARG A 171 -5.72 -17.11 14.15
N GLU A 172 -6.56 -16.10 14.27
CA GLU A 172 -7.54 -16.03 15.37
C GLU A 172 -8.55 -17.18 15.31
N GLY A 173 -8.92 -17.63 14.11
CA GLY A 173 -9.73 -18.81 13.89
C GLY A 173 -9.03 -20.09 14.38
N GLU A 174 -7.75 -20.26 14.06
CA GLU A 174 -6.93 -21.39 14.56
C GLU A 174 -6.87 -21.41 16.09
N ILE A 175 -6.66 -20.25 16.73
CA ILE A 175 -6.62 -20.13 18.19
C ILE A 175 -7.97 -20.50 18.83
N LYS A 176 -9.08 -20.06 18.24
CA LYS A 176 -10.43 -20.38 18.76
C LYS A 176 -10.81 -21.85 18.56
N ALA A 177 -10.31 -22.47 17.50
CA ALA A 177 -10.54 -23.88 17.20
C ALA A 177 -9.59 -24.81 17.99
N PHE A 178 -8.54 -24.26 18.59
CA PHE A 178 -7.60 -25.02 19.40
C PHE A 178 -8.31 -25.57 20.65
N VAL A 179 -8.30 -26.91 20.77
CA VAL A 179 -8.76 -27.61 21.97
C VAL A 179 -7.50 -27.95 22.78
N PRO A 180 -7.25 -27.31 23.93
CA PRO A 180 -6.08 -27.62 24.75
C PRO A 180 -6.15 -29.07 25.24
N GLU A 181 -5.04 -29.79 25.06
CA GLU A 181 -4.86 -31.13 25.63
C GLU A 181 -3.99 -31.02 26.88
N GLU A 182 -4.44 -31.65 27.96
CA GLU A 182 -3.66 -31.75 29.18
C GLU A 182 -2.47 -32.69 28.96
N PHE A 183 -1.28 -32.25 29.36
CA PHE A 183 -0.08 -33.08 29.41
C PHE A 183 0.74 -32.70 30.63
N TRP A 184 1.55 -33.64 31.12
CA TRP A 184 2.37 -33.44 32.30
C TRP A 184 3.83 -33.76 32.00
N ASP A 185 4.73 -32.87 32.44
CA ASP A 185 6.17 -33.10 32.41
C ASP A 185 6.68 -33.34 33.83
N ILE A 186 7.25 -34.52 34.08
CA ILE A 186 7.96 -34.79 35.34
C ILE A 186 9.41 -34.35 35.21
N HIS A 187 9.84 -33.53 36.15
CA HIS A 187 11.21 -33.06 36.24
C HIS A 187 11.86 -33.49 37.56
N ALA A 188 13.03 -34.11 37.46
CA ALA A 188 13.89 -34.42 38.58
C ALA A 188 14.89 -33.29 38.82
N GLN A 189 15.03 -32.86 40.07
CA GLN A 189 16.11 -31.97 40.50
C GLN A 189 17.25 -32.84 40.98
N LEU A 190 18.34 -32.87 40.21
CA LEU A 190 19.52 -33.68 40.46
C LEU A 190 20.71 -32.78 40.77
N THR A 191 21.82 -33.41 41.12
CA THR A 191 23.08 -32.73 41.37
C THR A 191 24.19 -33.47 40.64
N THR A 192 25.06 -32.74 39.95
CA THR A 192 26.23 -33.33 39.29
C THR A 192 27.26 -33.78 40.32
N LEU A 193 28.26 -34.55 39.89
CA LEU A 193 29.39 -34.94 40.75
C LEU A 193 30.15 -33.72 41.32
N GLY A 194 30.03 -32.55 40.67
CA GLY A 194 30.61 -31.27 41.13
C GLY A 194 29.71 -30.46 42.05
N ASN A 195 28.60 -31.01 42.56
CA ASN A 195 27.59 -30.30 43.35
C ASN A 195 26.82 -29.20 42.61
N GLU A 196 26.74 -29.26 41.28
CA GLU A 196 25.97 -28.31 40.48
C GLU A 196 24.51 -28.77 40.31
N PRO A 197 23.50 -27.89 40.45
CA PRO A 197 22.10 -28.24 40.19
C PRO A 197 21.87 -28.66 38.73
N LEU A 198 21.15 -29.77 38.53
CA LEU A 198 20.83 -30.31 37.21
C LEU A 198 19.35 -30.71 37.15
N LYS A 199 18.55 -29.97 36.37
CA LYS A 199 17.13 -30.28 36.15
C LYS A 199 16.97 -31.20 34.95
N MET A 200 16.50 -32.43 35.15
CA MET A 200 16.28 -33.42 34.09
C MET A 200 14.79 -33.73 33.92
N GLN A 201 14.29 -33.78 32.68
CA GLN A 201 12.92 -34.23 32.37
C GLN A 201 12.92 -35.75 32.16
N VAL A 202 11.89 -36.43 32.68
CA VAL A 202 11.71 -37.87 32.46
C VAL A 202 11.27 -38.10 31.01
N ALA A 203 12.12 -38.74 30.22
CA ALA A 203 11.81 -39.09 28.83
C ALA A 203 11.17 -40.48 28.67
N LYS A 204 11.49 -41.42 29.58
CA LYS A 204 11.01 -42.81 29.52
C LYS A 204 10.69 -43.36 30.90
N PHE A 205 9.70 -44.25 30.96
CA PHE A 205 9.33 -45.02 32.14
C PHE A 205 9.15 -46.48 31.72
N GLN A 206 9.80 -47.40 32.45
CA GLN A 206 9.78 -48.85 32.15
C GLN A 206 10.15 -49.22 30.69
N GLY A 207 11.02 -48.43 30.05
CA GLY A 207 11.51 -48.67 28.68
C GLY A 207 10.71 -47.99 27.57
N GLU A 208 9.52 -47.47 27.88
CA GLU A 208 8.63 -46.77 26.93
C GLU A 208 8.69 -45.25 27.09
N SER A 209 8.29 -44.52 26.04
CA SER A 209 8.20 -43.05 26.07
C SER A 209 7.17 -42.59 27.09
N PHE A 210 7.56 -41.69 27.98
CA PHE A 210 6.71 -41.23 29.08
C PHE A 210 6.03 -39.90 28.73
N ASN A 211 4.76 -39.97 28.31
CA ASN A 211 3.94 -38.81 27.91
C ASN A 211 2.59 -38.83 28.64
N PRO A 212 2.53 -38.54 29.95
CA PRO A 212 1.28 -38.59 30.71
C PRO A 212 0.33 -37.46 30.29
N VAL A 213 -0.93 -37.82 30.05
CA VAL A 213 -1.99 -36.88 29.61
C VAL A 213 -2.88 -36.39 30.76
N ASN A 214 -2.55 -36.77 32.01
CA ASN A 214 -3.23 -36.30 33.22
C ASN A 214 -2.38 -36.56 34.47
N GLN A 215 -2.79 -35.97 35.60
CA GLN A 215 -2.09 -36.10 36.88
C GLN A 215 -1.93 -37.56 37.35
N ALA A 216 -2.94 -38.42 37.18
CA ALA A 216 -2.88 -39.80 37.66
C ALA A 216 -1.79 -40.61 36.95
N GLN A 217 -1.60 -40.40 35.64
CA GLN A 217 -0.52 -41.00 34.87
C GLN A 217 0.86 -40.41 35.21
N ALA A 218 0.90 -39.16 35.70
CA ALA A 218 2.13 -38.50 36.13
C ALA A 218 2.55 -38.85 37.56
N MET A 219 1.66 -39.42 38.39
CA MET A 219 1.96 -39.78 39.79
C MET A 219 2.28 -41.27 39.98
N VAL A 220 2.55 -42.00 38.88
CA VAL A 220 2.91 -43.44 38.87
C VAL A 220 4.29 -43.68 39.46
#